data_AF-A0A3M7BXJ3-F1
#
_entry.id   AF-A0A3M7BXJ3-F1
#
_cell.length_a   1.000
_cell.length_b   1.000
_cell.length_c   1.000
_cell.angle_alpha   90.00
_cell.angle_beta   90.00
_cell.angle_gamma   90.00
#
_symmetry.space_group_name_H-M   'P 1'
#
loop_
_entity.id
_entity.type
_entity.pdbx_description
1 polymer ?
#
loop_
_entity_poly.entity_id
_entity_poly.type
_entity_poly.pdbx_seq_one_letter_code
_entity_poly.pdbx_strand_id
1 'polypeptide(L)'
;MFWGVFDGHAGWTTSAKLRQTLVSYVARELNATYQSALQDPKLTFPSSDAVDAAIKKGFVKLDNEITHESVQKVLKAQSKVVAAEILAPALSGSCALLSFYDSRSKELRVACTGDSRAVLGRRGSSGKWTATALSTDQTGGTASEDARLRAEHPGEPYVTMNGRILGGLEPSRAFGDAVYKWGKETQEKMKNQYFGRSPSKYLKTPPYVTAEPVVTTTKVQPEKGDFVVMATDGLWEMLTNEEVVGLVGSWLENQASKSTHDGGKASSSSATGWLQSWFSSQKAASLPIEHQKLGSKDDGQRAPIRQQQWGVPAGQDERFVVEDPNAATHLVRNALGGKDRDMLSALLTLPTPYSRRYRDDLTVQVIFFGEGESNGKVELNKEASATVANGAAEGIKAKL
;
A
#
# COMPACT_ATOMS: atom_id res chain seq x y z
N MET A 1 3.87 -15.02 -5.07
CA MET A 1 4.39 -14.29 -3.90
C MET A 1 3.42 -13.18 -3.52
N PHE A 2 3.40 -12.76 -2.25
CA PHE A 2 2.53 -11.68 -1.76
C PHE A 2 3.34 -10.59 -1.07
N TRP A 3 2.95 -9.33 -1.28
CA TRP A 3 3.40 -8.18 -0.49
C TRP A 3 2.20 -7.33 -0.12
N GLY A 4 2.19 -6.75 1.08
CA GLY A 4 1.03 -6.01 1.58
C GLY A 4 1.41 -4.80 2.42
N VAL A 5 0.76 -3.67 2.17
CA VAL A 5 0.82 -2.45 3.00
C VAL A 5 -0.57 -2.22 3.58
N PHE A 6 -0.62 -1.92 4.89
CA PHE A 6 -1.87 -1.75 5.64
C PHE A 6 -1.82 -0.45 6.42
N ASP A 7 -2.59 0.53 5.99
CA ASP A 7 -2.72 1.83 6.66
C ASP A 7 -3.82 1.74 7.71
N GLY A 8 -3.56 2.09 8.96
CA GLY A 8 -4.50 1.90 10.06
C GLY A 8 -4.98 3.22 10.64
N HIS A 9 -6.29 3.36 10.83
CA HIS A 9 -6.89 4.57 11.40
C HIS A 9 -7.89 4.25 12.50
N ALA A 10 -8.12 5.25 13.36
CA ALA A 10 -8.93 5.11 14.58
C ALA A 10 -8.46 3.99 15.54
N GLY A 11 -7.19 3.57 15.43
CA GLY A 11 -6.59 2.46 16.16
C GLY A 11 -5.75 1.60 15.21
N TRP A 12 -4.89 0.74 15.77
CA TRP A 12 -3.98 -0.13 14.99
C TRP A 12 -4.53 -1.55 14.81
N THR A 13 -5.65 -1.89 15.46
CA THR A 13 -6.11 -3.27 15.59
C THR A 13 -6.56 -3.90 14.27
N THR A 14 -7.18 -3.12 13.37
CA THR A 14 -7.55 -3.62 12.03
C THR A 14 -6.32 -3.90 11.19
N SER A 15 -5.39 -2.94 11.05
CA SER A 15 -4.17 -3.13 10.26
C SER A 15 -3.30 -4.27 10.78
N ALA A 16 -3.21 -4.44 12.10
CA ALA A 16 -2.51 -5.58 12.71
C ALA A 16 -3.19 -6.93 12.42
N LYS A 17 -4.53 -7.00 12.44
CA LYS A 17 -5.28 -8.19 12.02
C LYS A 17 -5.02 -8.50 10.55
N LEU A 18 -5.09 -7.50 9.66
CA LEU A 18 -4.82 -7.68 8.23
C LEU A 18 -3.41 -8.22 7.97
N ARG A 19 -2.40 -7.64 8.61
CA ARG A 19 -1.00 -8.11 8.54
C ARG A 19 -0.86 -9.59 8.88
N GLN A 20 -1.66 -10.10 9.83
CA GLN A 20 -1.58 -11.49 10.27
C GLN A 20 -2.43 -12.44 9.42
N THR A 21 -3.58 -12.00 8.91
CA THR A 21 -4.59 -12.93 8.37
C THR A 21 -4.94 -12.76 6.90
N LEU A 22 -4.75 -11.56 6.30
CA LEU A 22 -5.28 -11.29 4.97
C LEU A 22 -4.69 -12.21 3.89
N VAL A 23 -3.37 -12.40 3.91
CA VAL A 23 -2.68 -13.29 2.96
C VAL A 23 -3.23 -14.71 3.04
N SER A 24 -3.50 -15.24 4.24
CA SER A 24 -4.05 -16.59 4.41
C SER A 24 -5.48 -16.71 3.87
N TYR A 25 -6.31 -15.68 3.99
CA TYR A 25 -7.66 -15.66 3.42
C TYR A 25 -7.60 -15.69 1.89
N VAL A 26 -6.79 -14.80 1.30
CA VAL A 26 -6.62 -14.73 -0.15
C VAL A 26 -5.99 -16.00 -0.71
N ALA A 27 -4.96 -16.54 -0.06
CA ALA A 27 -4.28 -17.77 -0.49
C ALA A 27 -5.22 -18.99 -0.47
N ARG A 28 -6.14 -19.08 0.51
CA ARG A 28 -7.13 -20.17 0.57
C ARG A 28 -8.12 -20.10 -0.60
N GLU A 29 -8.65 -18.91 -0.90
CA GLU A 29 -9.57 -18.75 -2.02
C GLU A 29 -8.85 -18.98 -3.36
N LEU A 30 -7.62 -18.50 -3.51
CA LEU A 30 -6.79 -18.81 -4.68
C LEU A 30 -6.53 -20.31 -4.81
N ASN A 31 -6.11 -20.99 -3.75
CA ASN A 31 -5.89 -22.43 -3.79
C ASN A 31 -7.15 -23.18 -4.24
N ALA A 32 -8.32 -22.84 -3.70
CA ALA A 32 -9.58 -23.43 -4.16
C ALA A 32 -9.82 -23.20 -5.66
N THR A 33 -9.63 -21.97 -6.13
CA THR A 33 -9.77 -21.61 -7.56
C THR A 33 -8.80 -22.38 -8.46
N TYR A 34 -7.53 -22.52 -8.06
CA TYR A 34 -6.54 -23.30 -8.81
C TYR A 34 -6.86 -24.79 -8.82
N GLN A 35 -7.29 -25.35 -7.68
CA GLN A 35 -7.70 -26.76 -7.61
C GLN A 35 -8.93 -27.04 -8.47
N SER A 36 -9.91 -26.14 -8.50
CA SER A 36 -11.07 -26.26 -9.39
C SER A 36 -10.67 -26.20 -10.87
N ALA A 37 -9.72 -25.34 -11.25
CA ALA A 37 -9.25 -25.28 -12.63
C ALA A 37 -8.59 -26.59 -13.09
N LEU A 38 -7.85 -27.27 -12.20
CA LEU A 38 -7.22 -28.56 -12.49
C LEU A 38 -8.21 -29.72 -12.71
N GLN A 39 -9.48 -29.54 -12.31
CA GLN A 39 -10.53 -30.54 -12.52
C GLN A 39 -11.17 -30.46 -13.92
N ASP A 40 -11.01 -29.33 -14.61
CA ASP A 40 -11.48 -29.17 -15.99
C ASP A 40 -10.38 -29.62 -16.96
N PRO A 41 -10.60 -30.70 -17.76
CA PRO A 41 -9.61 -31.18 -18.72
C PRO A 41 -9.19 -30.15 -19.78
N LYS A 42 -9.98 -29.08 -19.96
CA LYS A 42 -9.69 -27.99 -20.90
C LYS A 42 -8.86 -26.86 -20.28
N LEU A 43 -8.74 -26.81 -18.96
CA LEU A 43 -8.03 -25.75 -18.25
C LEU A 43 -6.79 -26.32 -17.55
N THR A 44 -5.65 -25.66 -17.76
CA THR A 44 -4.44 -25.95 -16.99
C THR A 44 -4.31 -25.00 -15.79
N PHE A 45 -4.88 -23.79 -15.92
CA PHE A 45 -4.84 -22.71 -14.93
C PHE A 45 -6.18 -21.96 -14.92
N PRO A 46 -6.55 -21.30 -13.81
CA PRO A 46 -7.75 -20.48 -13.77
C PRO A 46 -7.66 -19.28 -14.72
N SER A 47 -8.82 -18.78 -15.16
CA SER A 47 -8.90 -17.52 -15.92
C SER A 47 -8.49 -16.33 -15.05
N SER A 48 -8.08 -15.22 -15.66
CA SER A 48 -7.72 -14.00 -14.93
C SER A 48 -8.87 -13.53 -14.02
N ASP A 49 -10.10 -13.51 -14.54
CA ASP A 49 -11.29 -13.09 -13.78
C ASP A 49 -11.53 -13.98 -12.56
N ALA A 50 -11.26 -15.29 -12.67
CA ALA A 50 -11.40 -16.21 -11.54
C ALA A 50 -10.35 -15.95 -10.45
N VAL A 51 -9.12 -15.58 -10.84
CA VAL A 51 -8.06 -15.17 -9.91
C VAL A 51 -8.44 -13.87 -9.20
N ASP A 52 -8.92 -12.88 -9.94
CA ASP A 52 -9.35 -11.59 -9.39
C ASP A 52 -10.54 -11.76 -8.43
N ALA A 53 -11.52 -12.58 -8.81
CA ALA A 53 -12.65 -12.94 -7.97
C ALA A 53 -12.22 -13.65 -6.68
N ALA A 54 -11.22 -14.54 -6.74
CA ALA A 54 -10.69 -15.22 -5.56
C ALA A 54 -10.04 -14.23 -4.58
N ILE A 55 -9.26 -13.27 -5.10
CA ILE A 55 -8.65 -12.21 -4.27
C ILE A 55 -9.73 -11.37 -3.60
N LYS A 56 -10.70 -10.86 -4.37
CA LYS A 56 -11.83 -10.07 -3.86
C LYS A 56 -12.61 -10.82 -2.78
N LYS A 57 -12.89 -12.11 -3.02
CA LYS A 57 -13.59 -12.97 -2.06
C LYS A 57 -12.81 -13.13 -0.76
N GLY A 58 -11.48 -13.28 -0.82
CA GLY A 58 -10.62 -13.32 0.36
C GLY A 58 -10.74 -12.06 1.22
N PHE A 59 -10.75 -10.88 0.58
CA PHE A 59 -10.94 -9.59 1.25
C PHE A 59 -12.31 -9.49 1.92
N VAL A 60 -13.39 -9.66 1.14
CA VAL A 60 -14.77 -9.52 1.64
C VAL A 60 -15.07 -10.52 2.76
N LYS A 61 -14.56 -11.75 2.67
CA LYS A 61 -14.77 -12.78 3.69
C LYS A 61 -14.09 -12.43 5.01
N LEU A 62 -12.85 -11.93 4.97
CA LEU A 62 -12.16 -11.48 6.18
C LEU A 62 -12.87 -10.27 6.80
N ASP A 63 -13.31 -9.32 5.98
CA ASP A 63 -14.03 -8.15 6.50
C ASP A 63 -15.40 -8.52 7.10
N ASN A 64 -16.10 -9.50 6.53
CA ASN A 64 -17.33 -10.04 7.11
C ASN A 64 -17.09 -10.68 8.49
N GLU A 65 -15.98 -11.42 8.66
CA GLU A 65 -15.59 -11.93 9.99
C GLU A 65 -15.34 -10.78 10.97
N ILE A 66 -14.57 -9.78 10.53
CA ILE A 66 -14.20 -8.62 11.36
C ILE A 66 -15.44 -7.83 11.77
N THR A 67 -16.38 -7.59 10.87
CA THR A 67 -17.47 -6.62 11.08
C THR A 67 -18.78 -7.28 11.51
N HIS A 68 -19.16 -8.45 10.99
CA HIS A 68 -20.47 -9.04 11.24
C HIS A 68 -20.40 -10.24 12.19
N GLU A 69 -19.46 -11.17 11.97
CA GLU A 69 -19.34 -12.35 12.84
C GLU A 69 -18.85 -11.98 14.25
N SER A 70 -18.03 -10.94 14.36
CA SER A 70 -17.58 -10.38 15.64
C SER A 70 -18.76 -9.90 16.51
N VAL A 71 -19.77 -9.25 15.91
CA VAL A 71 -21.00 -8.82 16.59
C VAL A 71 -21.75 -10.04 17.13
N GLN A 72 -21.90 -11.11 16.34
CA GLN A 72 -22.57 -12.32 16.79
C GLN A 72 -21.84 -12.98 17.97
N LYS A 73 -20.51 -13.04 17.92
CA LYS A 73 -19.68 -13.56 19.02
C LYS A 73 -19.88 -12.75 20.29
N VAL A 74 -19.91 -11.43 20.19
CA VAL A 74 -20.11 -10.54 21.35
C VAL A 74 -21.51 -10.65 21.94
N LEU A 75 -22.54 -10.69 21.10
CA LEU A 75 -23.92 -10.87 21.55
C LEU A 75 -24.13 -12.21 22.27
N LYS A 76 -23.41 -13.26 21.85
CA LYS A 76 -23.41 -14.56 22.54
C LYS A 76 -22.64 -14.52 23.86
N ALA A 77 -21.50 -13.81 23.89
CA ALA A 77 -20.66 -13.73 25.09
C ALA A 77 -21.24 -12.85 26.20
N GLN A 78 -22.03 -11.82 25.86
CA GLN A 78 -22.66 -10.88 26.79
C GLN A 78 -21.67 -10.22 27.79
N SER A 79 -20.42 -10.02 27.35
CA SER A 79 -19.35 -9.46 28.17
C SER A 79 -18.72 -8.25 27.52
N LYS A 80 -18.65 -7.14 28.26
CA LYS A 80 -18.02 -5.90 27.78
C LYS A 80 -16.52 -6.05 27.59
N VAL A 81 -15.85 -6.88 28.40
CA VAL A 81 -14.41 -7.15 28.26
C VAL A 81 -14.14 -7.91 26.96
N VAL A 82 -14.91 -8.99 26.73
CA VAL A 82 -14.82 -9.78 25.49
C VAL A 82 -15.16 -8.92 24.28
N ALA A 83 -16.16 -8.06 24.40
CA ALA A 83 -16.50 -7.12 23.34
C ALA A 83 -15.32 -6.21 23.00
N ALA A 84 -14.59 -5.70 24.00
CA ALA A 84 -13.53 -4.71 23.78
C ALA A 84 -12.40 -5.30 22.93
N GLU A 85 -12.11 -6.58 23.11
CA GLU A 85 -11.14 -7.30 22.31
C GLU A 85 -11.69 -7.67 20.92
N ILE A 86 -12.87 -8.29 20.87
CA ILE A 86 -13.42 -8.84 19.62
C ILE A 86 -13.85 -7.74 18.64
N LEU A 87 -14.40 -6.63 19.13
CA LEU A 87 -14.86 -5.52 18.27
C LEU A 87 -13.75 -4.54 17.92
N ALA A 88 -12.57 -4.59 18.55
CA ALA A 88 -11.53 -3.59 18.26
C ALA A 88 -11.18 -3.52 16.76
N PRO A 89 -10.95 -4.62 16.03
CA PRO A 89 -10.73 -4.58 14.57
C PRO A 89 -11.95 -4.11 13.76
N ALA A 90 -13.17 -4.23 14.31
CA ALA A 90 -14.39 -3.74 13.66
C ALA A 90 -14.56 -2.23 13.85
N LEU A 91 -14.14 -1.70 15.00
CA LEU A 91 -14.31 -0.31 15.40
C LEU A 91 -13.15 0.60 14.96
N SER A 92 -11.96 0.05 14.72
CA SER A 92 -10.91 0.70 13.93
C SER A 92 -11.08 0.39 12.43
N GLY A 93 -10.31 1.08 11.60
CA GLY A 93 -10.32 0.88 10.15
C GLY A 93 -8.91 0.64 9.61
N SER A 94 -8.84 0.06 8.41
CA SER A 94 -7.57 -0.03 7.70
C SER A 94 -7.73 -0.10 6.18
N CYS A 95 -6.92 0.67 5.46
CA CYS A 95 -6.68 0.46 4.05
C CYS A 95 -5.83 -0.80 3.84
N ALA A 96 -5.96 -1.44 2.69
CA ALA A 96 -5.20 -2.62 2.32
C ALA A 96 -4.77 -2.55 0.86
N LEU A 97 -3.46 -2.55 0.64
CA LEU A 97 -2.85 -2.67 -0.67
C LEU A 97 -2.08 -3.98 -0.70
N LEU A 98 -2.63 -4.99 -1.38
CA LEU A 98 -2.02 -6.32 -1.49
C LEU A 98 -1.63 -6.59 -2.94
N SER A 99 -0.40 -7.01 -3.16
CA SER A 99 0.05 -7.51 -4.46
C SER A 99 0.22 -9.03 -4.46
N PHE A 100 -0.13 -9.66 -5.57
CA PHE A 100 0.07 -11.07 -5.84
C PHE A 100 0.82 -11.24 -7.16
N TYR A 101 2.03 -11.79 -7.09
CA TYR A 101 2.85 -12.09 -8.26
C TYR A 101 2.87 -13.58 -8.56
N ASP A 102 2.44 -13.95 -9.77
CA ASP A 102 2.62 -15.27 -10.35
C ASP A 102 3.90 -15.27 -11.21
N SER A 103 4.95 -15.94 -10.72
CA SER A 103 6.25 -15.99 -11.38
C SER A 103 6.23 -16.76 -12.70
N ARG A 104 5.28 -17.69 -12.89
CA ARG A 104 5.13 -18.43 -14.15
C ARG A 104 4.56 -17.53 -15.23
N SER A 105 3.46 -16.84 -14.92
CA SER A 105 2.84 -15.92 -15.88
C SER A 105 3.54 -14.56 -15.91
N LYS A 106 4.46 -14.26 -14.99
CA LYS A 106 5.05 -12.92 -14.78
C LYS A 106 3.98 -11.83 -14.59
N GLU A 107 2.78 -12.18 -14.11
CA GLU A 107 1.71 -11.23 -13.85
C GLU A 107 1.72 -10.79 -12.39
N LEU A 108 1.67 -9.48 -12.19
CA LEU A 108 1.45 -8.84 -10.90
C LEU A 108 0.01 -8.34 -10.84
N ARG A 109 -0.74 -8.82 -9.85
CA ARG A 109 -2.05 -8.30 -9.49
C ARG A 109 -1.92 -7.37 -8.30
N VAL A 110 -2.48 -6.17 -8.38
CA VAL A 110 -2.55 -5.21 -7.26
C VAL A 110 -4.01 -5.04 -6.88
N ALA A 111 -4.34 -5.48 -5.67
CA ALA A 111 -5.66 -5.34 -5.06
C ALA A 111 -5.63 -4.17 -4.06
N CYS A 112 -6.34 -3.09 -4.40
CA CYS A 112 -6.40 -1.87 -3.60
C CYS A 112 -7.77 -1.69 -2.95
N THR A 113 -7.77 -1.54 -1.64
CA THR A 113 -8.88 -1.13 -0.78
C THR A 113 -8.41 0.08 0.04
N GLY A 114 -8.71 1.29 -0.41
CA GLY A 114 -8.32 2.54 0.26
C GLY A 114 -7.40 3.43 -0.58
N ASP A 115 -6.59 4.25 0.08
CA ASP A 115 -5.77 5.32 -0.49
C ASP A 115 -4.25 5.10 -0.35
N SER A 116 -3.83 3.89 0.02
CA SER A 116 -2.47 3.42 -0.26
C SER A 116 -2.30 3.17 -1.77
N ARG A 117 -1.06 3.32 -2.28
CA ARG A 117 -0.80 3.22 -3.73
C ARG A 117 0.38 2.32 -4.08
N ALA A 118 0.24 1.61 -5.20
CA ALA A 118 1.33 0.89 -5.87
C ALA A 118 1.72 1.60 -7.18
N VAL A 119 3.01 1.77 -7.42
CA VAL A 119 3.54 2.40 -8.65
C VAL A 119 4.64 1.51 -9.23
N LEU A 120 4.52 1.19 -10.52
CA LEU A 120 5.53 0.50 -11.31
C LEU A 120 6.58 1.50 -11.80
N GLY A 121 7.84 1.21 -11.52
CA GLY A 121 8.97 1.78 -12.23
C GLY A 121 9.41 0.84 -13.34
N ARG A 122 9.36 1.31 -14.58
CA ARG A 122 9.83 0.57 -15.76
C ARG A 122 10.81 1.40 -16.57
N ARG A 123 11.87 0.77 -17.07
CA ARG A 123 12.83 1.46 -17.93
C ARG A 123 12.33 1.55 -19.38
N GLY A 124 12.27 2.77 -19.89
CA GLY A 124 11.98 3.08 -21.28
C GLY A 124 13.17 2.81 -22.21
N SER A 125 12.93 2.86 -23.52
CA SER A 125 13.97 2.69 -24.54
C SER A 125 15.04 3.79 -24.52
N SER A 126 14.73 4.95 -23.92
CA SER A 126 15.67 6.05 -23.71
C SER A 126 16.72 5.75 -22.63
N GLY A 127 16.52 4.69 -21.84
CA GLY A 127 17.30 4.40 -20.64
C GLY A 127 16.79 5.12 -19.38
N LYS A 128 15.79 6.01 -19.48
CA LYS A 128 15.11 6.63 -18.33
C LYS A 128 13.95 5.77 -17.82
N TRP A 129 13.50 6.04 -16.60
CA TRP A 129 12.38 5.37 -15.95
C TRP A 129 11.04 6.03 -16.29
N THR A 130 9.97 5.25 -16.32
CA THR A 130 8.58 5.70 -16.39
C THR A 130 7.86 5.25 -15.13
N ALA A 131 7.09 6.15 -14.52
CA ALA A 131 6.20 5.82 -13.42
C ALA A 131 4.81 5.46 -13.96
N THR A 132 4.24 4.36 -13.48
CA THR A 132 2.87 3.95 -13.84
C THR A 132 2.13 3.53 -12.58
N ALA A 133 1.09 4.28 -12.20
CA ALA A 133 0.23 3.89 -11.10
C ALA A 133 -0.46 2.55 -11.42
N LEU A 134 -0.35 1.59 -10.49
CA LEU A 134 -1.01 0.30 -10.55
C LEU A 134 -2.29 0.26 -9.71
N SER A 135 -2.63 1.36 -9.04
CA SER A 135 -3.84 1.53 -8.26
C SER A 135 -4.26 3.00 -8.27
N THR A 136 -5.54 3.26 -8.16
CA THR A 136 -6.12 4.60 -7.96
C THR A 136 -6.49 4.75 -6.49
N ASP A 137 -6.14 5.87 -5.86
CA ASP A 137 -6.54 6.17 -4.48
C ASP A 137 -8.08 6.21 -4.36
N GLN A 138 -8.65 5.53 -3.35
CA GLN A 138 -10.10 5.37 -3.22
C GLN A 138 -10.64 6.20 -2.06
N THR A 139 -11.08 7.42 -2.38
CA THR A 139 -11.67 8.37 -1.42
C THR A 139 -12.98 8.92 -1.97
N GLY A 140 -13.74 9.64 -1.15
CA GLY A 140 -14.89 10.42 -1.65
C GLY A 140 -14.51 11.58 -2.57
N GLY A 141 -13.21 11.92 -2.69
CA GLY A 141 -12.71 12.93 -3.63
C GLY A 141 -12.33 12.35 -5.00
N THR A 142 -12.21 11.03 -5.10
CA THR A 142 -11.91 10.33 -6.35
C THR A 142 -13.16 10.24 -7.20
N ALA A 143 -13.12 10.76 -8.44
CA ALA A 143 -14.31 10.89 -9.28
C ALA A 143 -15.05 9.57 -9.54
N SER A 144 -14.31 8.47 -9.74
CA SER A 144 -14.88 7.13 -9.94
C SER A 144 -15.56 6.58 -8.68
N GLU A 145 -15.00 6.84 -7.50
CA GLU A 145 -15.57 6.39 -6.23
C GLU A 145 -16.75 7.27 -5.78
N ASP A 146 -16.71 8.59 -5.99
CA ASP A 146 -17.86 9.47 -5.78
C ASP A 146 -19.04 9.05 -6.68
N ALA A 147 -18.78 8.79 -7.96
CA ALA A 147 -19.79 8.30 -8.89
C ALA A 147 -20.38 6.94 -8.44
N ARG A 148 -19.53 6.00 -8.01
CA ARG A 148 -19.96 4.71 -7.46
C ARG A 148 -20.87 4.89 -6.25
N LEU A 149 -20.44 5.67 -5.26
CA LEU A 149 -21.19 5.90 -4.03
C LEU A 149 -22.52 6.60 -4.29
N ARG A 150 -22.57 7.59 -5.19
CA ARG A 150 -23.83 8.25 -5.56
C ARG A 150 -24.79 7.31 -6.30
N ALA A 151 -24.28 6.37 -7.07
CA ALA A 151 -25.10 5.35 -7.74
C ALA A 151 -25.63 4.30 -6.75
N GLU A 152 -24.83 3.89 -5.76
CA GLU A 152 -25.23 2.95 -4.69
C GLU A 152 -26.23 3.58 -3.70
N HIS A 153 -26.17 4.90 -3.50
CA HIS A 153 -27.01 5.65 -2.54
C HIS A 153 -27.81 6.78 -3.22
N PRO A 154 -28.79 6.45 -4.10
CA PRO A 154 -29.55 7.44 -4.82
C PRO A 154 -30.36 8.35 -3.89
N GLY A 155 -30.32 9.66 -4.14
CA GLY A 155 -31.05 10.66 -3.33
C GLY A 155 -30.37 11.03 -2.00
N GLU A 156 -29.12 10.62 -1.78
CA GLU A 156 -28.35 10.95 -0.59
C GLU A 156 -27.25 11.98 -0.89
N PRO A 157 -27.53 13.30 -0.79
CA PRO A 157 -26.56 14.33 -1.19
C PRO A 157 -25.28 14.32 -0.33
N TYR A 158 -25.36 13.76 0.89
CA TYR A 158 -24.28 13.72 1.87
C TYR A 158 -23.53 12.39 1.92
N VAL A 159 -23.73 11.50 0.93
CA VAL A 159 -22.97 10.25 0.80
C VAL A 159 -21.46 10.52 0.80
N THR A 160 -21.05 11.58 0.10
CA THR A 160 -19.69 12.15 0.09
C THR A 160 -19.78 13.66 0.38
N MET A 161 -18.90 14.17 1.23
CA MET A 161 -18.80 15.58 1.60
C MET A 161 -17.34 15.96 1.74
N ASN A 162 -16.89 16.99 1.01
CA ASN A 162 -15.49 17.44 1.02
C ASN A 162 -14.49 16.28 0.82
N GLY A 163 -14.81 15.37 -0.10
CA GLY A 163 -13.99 14.19 -0.39
C GLY A 163 -14.09 13.04 0.63
N ARG A 164 -14.96 13.13 1.65
CA ARG A 164 -15.08 12.16 2.74
C ARG A 164 -16.44 11.47 2.80
N ILE A 165 -16.46 10.20 3.16
CA ILE A 165 -17.67 9.38 3.28
C ILE A 165 -18.47 9.81 4.50
N LEU A 166 -19.72 10.21 4.27
CA LEU A 166 -20.59 10.87 5.26
C LEU A 166 -19.89 12.04 6.00
N GLY A 167 -18.89 12.66 5.35
CA GLY A 167 -18.08 13.77 5.88
C GLY A 167 -17.07 13.39 6.98
N GLY A 168 -16.88 12.10 7.27
CA GLY A 168 -15.98 11.64 8.32
C GLY A 168 -14.75 10.88 7.80
N LEU A 169 -14.99 9.80 7.08
CA LEU A 169 -13.94 8.86 6.66
C LEU A 169 -13.34 9.30 5.33
N GLU A 170 -12.01 9.33 5.23
CA GLU A 170 -11.31 9.65 3.98
C GLU A 170 -11.43 8.51 2.95
N PRO A 171 -11.01 7.27 3.24
CA PRO A 171 -11.12 6.18 2.28
C PRO A 171 -12.58 5.78 2.03
N SER A 172 -12.94 5.61 0.76
CA SER A 172 -14.24 5.07 0.32
C SER A 172 -14.33 3.55 0.47
N ARG A 173 -13.17 2.89 0.59
CA ARG A 173 -13.04 1.45 0.79
C ARG A 173 -12.05 1.17 1.91
N ALA A 174 -12.44 0.36 2.88
CA ALA A 174 -11.61 0.00 4.03
C ALA A 174 -12.09 -1.31 4.67
N PHE A 175 -11.17 -2.01 5.34
CA PHE A 175 -11.53 -3.04 6.31
C PHE A 175 -11.95 -2.42 7.63
N GLY A 176 -12.76 -3.14 8.42
CA GLY A 176 -13.25 -2.62 9.69
C GLY A 176 -14.24 -1.48 9.45
N ASP A 177 -14.05 -0.34 10.12
CA ASP A 177 -14.91 0.85 9.98
C ASP A 177 -16.40 0.53 10.05
N ALA A 178 -16.77 -0.38 10.95
CA ALA A 178 -18.06 -1.05 10.89
C ALA A 178 -19.25 -0.11 11.08
N VAL A 179 -19.04 1.09 11.64
CA VAL A 179 -20.06 2.15 11.73
C VAL A 179 -20.51 2.68 10.35
N TYR A 180 -19.73 2.44 9.29
CA TYR A 180 -20.12 2.74 7.91
C TYR A 180 -20.78 1.55 7.20
N LYS A 181 -20.79 0.36 7.83
CA LYS A 181 -21.26 -0.90 7.24
C LYS A 181 -22.53 -1.42 7.90
N TRP A 182 -22.62 -1.29 9.22
CA TRP A 182 -23.74 -1.78 10.00
C TRP A 182 -25.01 -0.96 9.80
N GLY A 183 -26.15 -1.65 9.81
CA GLY A 183 -27.46 -1.01 9.93
C GLY A 183 -27.64 -0.30 11.27
N LYS A 184 -28.58 0.67 11.30
CA LYS A 184 -28.84 1.53 12.47
C LYS A 184 -29.10 0.73 13.75
N GLU A 185 -29.91 -0.33 13.68
CA GLU A 185 -30.21 -1.20 14.82
C GLU A 185 -28.95 -1.83 15.43
N THR A 186 -28.06 -2.36 14.58
CA THR A 186 -26.80 -2.96 15.06
C THR A 186 -25.92 -1.91 15.72
N GLN A 187 -25.79 -0.73 15.12
CA GLN A 187 -25.01 0.36 15.71
C GLN A 187 -25.57 0.82 17.05
N GLU A 188 -26.89 1.01 17.17
CA GLU A 188 -27.55 1.39 18.42
C GLU A 188 -27.38 0.31 19.49
N LYS A 189 -27.49 -0.98 19.12
CA LYS A 189 -27.25 -2.09 20.03
C LYS A 189 -25.80 -2.13 20.52
N MET A 190 -24.82 -1.98 19.62
CA MET A 190 -23.40 -1.95 19.98
C MET A 190 -23.06 -0.73 20.84
N LYS A 191 -23.68 0.42 20.60
CA LYS A 191 -23.53 1.61 21.44
C LYS A 191 -24.12 1.41 22.83
N ASN A 192 -25.38 0.99 22.92
CA ASN A 192 -26.11 0.96 24.19
C ASN A 192 -25.65 -0.16 25.12
N GLN A 193 -25.23 -1.30 24.56
CA GLN A 193 -24.80 -2.46 25.35
C GLN A 193 -23.27 -2.50 25.58
N TYR A 194 -22.49 -1.86 24.70
CA TYR A 194 -21.02 -1.91 24.71
C TYR A 194 -20.41 -0.50 24.57
N PHE A 195 -19.45 -0.26 23.67
CA PHE A 195 -18.74 1.02 23.46
C PHE A 195 -18.74 1.45 21.98
N GLY A 196 -19.83 1.17 21.27
CA GLY A 196 -20.06 1.64 19.90
C GLY A 196 -20.20 3.17 19.81
N ARG A 197 -19.87 3.74 18.65
CA ARG A 197 -20.07 5.17 18.37
C ARG A 197 -21.54 5.48 18.08
N SER A 198 -21.93 6.74 18.23
CA SER A 198 -23.24 7.20 17.76
C SER A 198 -23.33 7.10 16.24
N PRO A 199 -24.44 6.58 15.69
CA PRO A 199 -24.68 6.59 14.25
C PRO A 199 -24.62 8.00 13.68
N SER A 200 -24.11 8.13 12.47
CA SER A 200 -24.14 9.41 11.74
C SER A 200 -25.60 9.85 11.52
N LYS A 201 -25.86 11.16 11.63
CA LYS A 201 -27.16 11.74 11.26
C LYS A 201 -27.48 11.58 9.76
N TYR A 202 -26.46 11.28 8.95
CA TYR A 202 -26.58 11.04 7.51
C TYR A 202 -26.69 9.56 7.15
N LEU A 203 -26.68 8.65 8.13
CA LEU A 203 -26.84 7.21 7.90
C LEU A 203 -28.28 6.90 7.47
N LYS A 204 -28.46 6.40 6.25
CA LYS A 204 -29.75 6.03 5.65
C LYS A 204 -29.73 4.63 5.04
N THR A 205 -28.84 4.36 4.09
CA THR A 205 -28.76 3.09 3.33
C THR A 205 -27.38 2.42 3.44
N PRO A 206 -26.88 2.08 4.65
CA PRO A 206 -25.63 1.34 4.77
C PRO A 206 -25.70 -0.02 4.02
N PRO A 207 -24.57 -0.56 3.55
CA PRO A 207 -23.19 -0.09 3.78
C PRO A 207 -22.73 1.03 2.85
N TYR A 208 -21.96 1.99 3.37
CA TYR A 208 -21.34 3.10 2.63
C TYR A 208 -19.86 2.87 2.29
N VAL A 209 -19.25 1.86 2.90
CA VAL A 209 -17.83 1.51 2.75
C VAL A 209 -17.75 0.01 2.52
N THR A 210 -16.90 -0.43 1.60
CA THR A 210 -16.66 -1.85 1.30
C THR A 210 -15.19 -2.18 1.50
N ALA A 211 -14.89 -3.43 1.87
CA ALA A 211 -13.53 -3.95 1.83
C ALA A 211 -13.18 -4.58 0.47
N GLU A 212 -14.13 -4.70 -0.47
CA GLU A 212 -13.86 -5.27 -1.79
C GLU A 212 -12.83 -4.43 -2.56
N PRO A 213 -11.69 -5.02 -2.95
CA PRO A 213 -10.64 -4.28 -3.64
C PRO A 213 -10.98 -4.05 -5.11
N VAL A 214 -10.43 -2.97 -5.66
CA VAL A 214 -10.21 -2.86 -7.12
C VAL A 214 -8.91 -3.59 -7.44
N VAL A 215 -8.98 -4.53 -8.38
CA VAL A 215 -7.80 -5.32 -8.80
C VAL A 215 -7.35 -4.83 -10.18
N THR A 216 -6.06 -4.54 -10.31
CA THR A 216 -5.40 -4.31 -11.60
C THR A 216 -4.42 -5.45 -11.86
N THR A 217 -4.20 -5.77 -13.14
CA THR A 217 -3.22 -6.79 -13.56
C THR A 217 -2.19 -6.15 -14.48
N THR A 218 -0.91 -6.38 -14.21
CA THR A 218 0.20 -5.89 -15.01
C THR A 218 1.21 -6.99 -15.28
N LYS A 219 1.63 -7.11 -16.54
CA LYS A 219 2.74 -7.99 -16.93
C LYS A 219 4.05 -7.33 -16.52
N VAL A 220 4.81 -7.99 -15.64
CA VAL A 220 6.15 -7.58 -15.22
C VAL A 220 7.18 -8.03 -16.25
N GLN A 221 8.21 -7.22 -16.45
CA GLN A 221 9.37 -7.45 -17.31
C GLN A 221 10.64 -7.51 -16.44
N PRO A 222 10.89 -8.64 -15.72
CA PRO A 222 12.08 -8.78 -14.88
C PRO A 222 13.38 -8.55 -15.66
N GLU A 223 13.40 -8.92 -16.94
CA GLU A 223 14.53 -8.72 -17.84
C GLU A 223 14.89 -7.24 -18.07
N LYS A 224 13.94 -6.32 -17.86
CA LYS A 224 14.14 -4.86 -17.96
C LYS A 224 14.33 -4.19 -16.60
N GLY A 225 14.31 -4.97 -15.53
CA GLY A 225 14.48 -4.48 -14.19
C GLY A 225 13.32 -3.67 -13.65
N ASP A 226 12.11 -4.08 -14.00
CA ASP A 226 10.92 -3.57 -13.35
C ASP A 226 11.06 -3.62 -11.82
N PHE A 227 10.55 -2.59 -11.17
CA PHE A 227 10.34 -2.59 -9.73
C PHE A 227 8.99 -1.97 -9.40
N VAL A 228 8.44 -2.32 -8.25
CA VAL A 228 7.19 -1.75 -7.75
C VAL A 228 7.41 -1.14 -6.38
N VAL A 229 6.94 0.09 -6.21
CA VAL A 229 6.85 0.75 -4.90
C VAL A 229 5.42 0.63 -4.42
N MET A 230 5.23 0.08 -3.23
CA MET A 230 3.94 0.04 -2.52
C MET A 230 4.09 0.87 -1.25
N ALA A 231 3.22 1.85 -1.03
CA ALA A 231 3.29 2.67 0.17
C ALA A 231 1.93 3.19 0.65
N THR A 232 1.86 3.54 1.95
CA THR A 232 0.75 4.30 2.54
C THR A 232 0.69 5.71 1.98
N ASP A 233 -0.45 6.39 2.16
CA ASP A 233 -0.64 7.77 1.72
C ASP A 233 0.40 8.73 2.33
N GLY A 234 0.93 8.43 3.51
CA GLY A 234 2.00 9.19 4.15
C GLY A 234 3.25 9.40 3.27
N LEU A 235 3.56 8.49 2.33
CA LEU A 235 4.59 8.73 1.31
C LEU A 235 4.06 9.62 0.17
N TRP A 236 2.86 9.31 -0.34
CA TRP A 236 2.26 9.95 -1.52
C TRP A 236 1.77 11.38 -1.25
N GLU A 237 1.57 11.75 0.02
CA GLU A 237 1.37 13.13 0.46
C GLU A 237 2.65 13.98 0.32
N MET A 238 3.82 13.33 0.27
CA MET A 238 5.14 13.96 0.32
C MET A 238 5.86 13.95 -1.03
N LEU A 239 5.61 12.94 -1.88
CA LEU A 239 6.30 12.72 -3.15
C LEU A 239 5.32 12.36 -4.27
N THR A 240 5.60 12.81 -5.49
CA THR A 240 4.85 12.36 -6.69
C THR A 240 5.25 10.95 -7.12
N ASN A 241 4.45 10.34 -8.01
CA ASN A 241 4.79 9.05 -8.62
C ASN A 241 6.16 9.10 -9.33
N GLU A 242 6.43 10.18 -10.07
CA GLU A 242 7.67 10.41 -10.81
C GLU A 242 8.87 10.60 -9.88
N GLU A 243 8.70 11.38 -8.80
CA GLU A 243 9.76 11.58 -7.81
C GLU A 243 10.13 10.25 -7.15
N VAL A 244 9.13 9.44 -6.74
CA VAL A 244 9.37 8.13 -6.12
C VAL A 244 10.11 7.18 -7.07
N VAL A 245 9.65 7.04 -8.32
CA VAL A 245 10.29 6.15 -9.30
C VAL A 245 11.68 6.67 -9.68
N GLY A 246 11.84 7.99 -9.85
CA GLY A 246 13.11 8.63 -10.14
C GLY A 246 14.14 8.40 -9.02
N LEU A 247 13.74 8.57 -7.76
CA LEU A 247 14.58 8.31 -6.58
C LEU A 247 15.06 6.86 -6.53
N VAL A 248 14.17 5.89 -6.73
CA VAL A 248 14.57 4.47 -6.81
C VAL A 248 15.52 4.22 -7.99
N GLY A 249 15.28 4.86 -9.14
CA GLY A 249 16.18 4.82 -10.29
C GLY A 249 17.59 5.32 -9.97
N SER A 250 17.71 6.51 -9.36
CA SER A 250 18.99 7.08 -8.92
C SER A 250 19.68 6.22 -7.86
N TRP A 251 18.91 5.61 -6.96
CA TRP A 251 19.42 4.66 -5.98
C TRP A 251 20.03 3.44 -6.66
N LEU A 252 19.35 2.83 -7.62
CA LEU A 252 19.85 1.67 -8.39
C LEU A 252 21.15 1.99 -9.14
N GLU A 253 21.22 3.14 -9.80
CA GLU A 253 22.42 3.63 -10.49
C GLU A 253 23.61 3.80 -9.52
N ASN A 254 23.35 4.32 -8.32
CA ASN A 254 24.37 4.47 -7.29
C ASN A 254 24.90 3.11 -6.79
N GLN A 255 24.01 2.15 -6.53
CA GLN A 255 24.42 0.80 -6.10
C GLN A 255 25.28 0.10 -7.17
N ALA A 256 24.92 0.23 -8.45
CA ALA A 256 25.70 -0.32 -9.55
C ALA A 256 27.08 0.37 -9.70
N SER A 257 27.19 1.66 -9.39
CA SER A 257 28.48 2.37 -9.43
C SER A 257 29.43 1.96 -8.29
N LYS A 258 28.88 1.56 -7.13
CA LYS A 258 29.68 1.10 -5.99
C LYS A 258 30.25 -0.31 -6.24
N SER A 259 29.51 -1.17 -6.93
CA SER A 259 29.99 -2.53 -7.24
C SER A 259 31.09 -2.58 -8.31
N THR A 260 31.24 -1.55 -9.14
CA THR A 260 32.31 -1.48 -10.16
C THR A 260 33.62 -0.89 -9.65
N HIS A 261 33.59 -0.11 -8.56
CA HIS A 261 34.80 0.50 -7.97
C HIS A 261 35.53 -0.43 -6.99
N ASP A 262 34.86 -1.42 -6.40
CA ASP A 262 35.46 -2.36 -5.45
C ASP A 262 36.04 -3.58 -6.20
N GLY A 263 37.19 -3.37 -6.85
CA GLY A 263 37.90 -4.37 -7.64
C GLY A 263 38.50 -5.52 -6.83
N GLY A 264 37.69 -6.47 -6.35
CA GLY A 264 38.18 -7.76 -5.87
C GLY A 264 37.41 -8.37 -4.69
N LYS A 265 37.07 -9.66 -4.85
CA LYS A 265 36.37 -10.57 -3.90
C LYS A 265 34.87 -10.30 -3.76
N ALA A 266 34.13 -10.88 -4.69
CA ALA A 266 32.73 -11.21 -4.49
C ALA A 266 32.56 -12.00 -3.17
N SER A 267 32.09 -11.31 -2.14
CA SER A 267 31.29 -11.93 -1.09
C SER A 267 30.02 -12.43 -1.78
N SER A 268 29.79 -13.73 -1.72
CA SER A 268 28.73 -14.48 -2.40
C SER A 268 27.31 -14.15 -1.89
N SER A 269 26.89 -12.89 -1.94
CA SER A 269 25.48 -12.53 -1.86
C SER A 269 24.94 -12.41 -3.28
N SER A 270 24.13 -13.39 -3.69
CA SER A 270 23.48 -13.49 -5.02
C SER A 270 22.61 -12.29 -5.40
N ALA A 271 22.38 -11.35 -4.48
CA ALA A 271 21.47 -10.22 -4.65
C ALA A 271 22.03 -9.02 -5.43
N THR A 272 23.28 -9.05 -5.93
CA THR A 272 23.93 -7.87 -6.57
C THR A 272 24.37 -8.08 -8.02
N GLY A 273 24.42 -9.32 -8.52
CA GLY A 273 24.86 -9.61 -9.90
C GLY A 273 23.91 -9.08 -11.00
N TRP A 274 22.60 -9.13 -10.75
CA TRP A 274 21.57 -8.66 -11.70
C TRP A 274 21.59 -7.14 -11.92
N LEU A 275 22.04 -6.35 -10.95
CA LEU A 275 22.15 -4.89 -11.07
C LEU A 275 23.20 -4.46 -12.10
N GLN A 276 24.25 -5.27 -12.28
CA GLN A 276 25.42 -4.90 -13.09
C GLN A 276 25.14 -4.92 -14.60
N SER A 277 24.18 -5.73 -15.05
CA SER A 277 23.77 -5.80 -16.46
C SER A 277 23.00 -4.58 -16.96
N TRP A 278 22.64 -3.64 -16.08
CA TRP A 278 21.70 -2.58 -16.42
C TRP A 278 22.31 -1.21 -16.63
N PHE A 279 23.54 -0.91 -16.20
CA PHE A 279 23.98 0.50 -16.15
C PHE A 279 25.20 0.82 -17.03
N SER A 280 25.08 1.85 -17.86
CA SER A 280 26.18 2.60 -18.48
C SER A 280 26.38 3.92 -17.75
N SER A 281 27.62 4.30 -17.42
CA SER A 281 27.93 5.40 -16.52
C SER A 281 27.56 6.79 -17.08
N GLN A 282 26.63 7.48 -16.44
CA GLN A 282 26.56 8.96 -16.49
C GLN A 282 25.90 9.48 -15.20
N LYS A 283 26.57 10.39 -14.49
CA LYS A 283 26.00 11.12 -13.36
C LYS A 283 25.02 12.16 -13.90
N ALA A 284 23.72 11.98 -13.70
CA ALA A 284 22.72 12.98 -14.02
C ALA A 284 22.48 13.92 -12.82
N ALA A 285 22.31 15.23 -13.11
CA ALA A 285 21.94 16.25 -12.12
C ALA A 285 20.43 16.29 -11.82
N SER A 286 19.62 15.56 -12.59
CA SER A 286 18.17 15.44 -12.49
C SER A 286 17.75 13.99 -12.31
N LEU A 287 16.55 13.74 -11.79
CA LEU A 287 16.02 12.38 -11.66
C LEU A 287 15.97 11.68 -13.04
N PRO A 288 16.31 10.38 -13.13
CA PRO A 288 16.32 9.63 -14.38
C PRO A 288 14.90 9.21 -14.80
N ILE A 289 13.94 10.15 -14.83
CA ILE A 289 12.52 9.89 -15.10
C ILE A 289 12.07 10.56 -16.41
N GLU A 290 11.17 9.90 -17.14
CA GLU A 290 10.42 10.50 -18.24
C GLU A 290 9.13 11.12 -17.68
N HIS A 291 8.92 12.41 -17.94
CA HIS A 291 7.64 13.05 -17.71
C HIS A 291 6.71 12.73 -18.89
N GLN A 292 5.79 11.80 -18.71
CA GLN A 292 4.75 11.57 -19.71
C GLN A 292 3.85 12.81 -19.80
N LYS A 293 3.78 13.43 -20.99
CA LYS A 293 2.69 14.34 -21.34
C LYS A 293 1.44 13.50 -21.63
N LEU A 294 0.78 12.99 -20.60
CA LEU A 294 -0.50 12.29 -20.79
C LEU A 294 -1.65 13.27 -20.64
N GLY A 295 -2.25 13.63 -21.78
CA GLY A 295 -3.61 14.14 -21.83
C GLY A 295 -4.58 13.01 -21.53
N SER A 296 -4.93 12.79 -20.26
CA SER A 296 -6.08 11.99 -19.83
C SER A 296 -6.22 12.14 -18.32
N LYS A 297 -7.42 12.50 -17.87
CA LYS A 297 -7.80 12.62 -16.46
C LYS A 297 -7.62 11.24 -15.78
N ASP A 298 -7.04 11.23 -14.57
CA ASP A 298 -6.87 10.06 -13.67
C ASP A 298 -5.51 9.32 -13.80
N ASP A 299 -4.42 9.98 -13.38
CA ASP A 299 -3.09 9.39 -13.17
C ASP A 299 -2.97 8.56 -11.88
N GLY A 300 -4.12 8.29 -11.23
CA GLY A 300 -4.22 7.61 -9.96
C GLY A 300 -3.63 8.40 -8.79
N GLN A 301 -3.21 9.66 -9.00
CA GLN A 301 -2.43 10.43 -8.06
C GLN A 301 -3.23 11.56 -7.40
N ARG A 302 -3.26 11.56 -6.06
CA ARG A 302 -3.53 12.78 -5.29
C ARG A 302 -2.28 13.67 -5.26
N ALA A 303 -2.48 14.99 -5.36
CA ALA A 303 -1.39 15.95 -5.27
C ALA A 303 -0.67 15.83 -3.90
N PRO A 304 0.67 15.94 -3.85
CA PRO A 304 1.44 15.84 -2.61
C PRO A 304 1.20 17.08 -1.74
N ILE A 305 0.16 17.01 -0.90
CA ILE A 305 -0.35 18.14 -0.13
C ILE A 305 0.72 18.76 0.80
N ARG A 306 1.69 17.96 1.26
CA ARG A 306 2.73 18.42 2.18
C ARG A 306 3.80 19.24 1.49
N GLN A 307 4.09 18.97 0.22
CA GLN A 307 4.93 19.85 -0.59
C GLN A 307 4.32 21.25 -0.68
N GLN A 308 3.00 21.32 -0.91
CA GLN A 308 2.28 22.60 -0.97
C GLN A 308 2.29 23.30 0.40
N GLN A 309 2.04 22.57 1.48
CA GLN A 309 2.03 23.11 2.85
C GLN A 309 3.39 23.68 3.27
N TRP A 310 4.49 23.03 2.87
CA TRP A 310 5.85 23.47 3.17
C TRP A 310 6.41 24.45 2.14
N GLY A 311 5.64 24.79 1.10
CA GLY A 311 6.06 25.71 0.06
C GLY A 311 7.21 25.18 -0.80
N VAL A 312 7.33 23.86 -0.96
CA VAL A 312 8.33 23.23 -1.84
C VAL A 312 7.94 23.48 -3.29
N PRO A 313 8.71 24.25 -4.08
CA PRO A 313 8.42 24.48 -5.49
C PRO A 313 8.54 23.18 -6.29
N ALA A 314 7.65 23.00 -7.28
CA ALA A 314 7.71 21.85 -8.18
C ALA A 314 9.04 21.82 -8.97
N GLY A 315 9.60 20.62 -9.18
CA GLY A 315 10.79 20.41 -10.01
C GLY A 315 12.15 20.68 -9.33
N GLN A 316 12.20 20.71 -7.99
CA GLN A 316 13.46 20.81 -7.24
C GLN A 316 14.13 19.46 -7.00
N ASP A 317 14.55 18.77 -8.06
CA ASP A 317 15.32 17.52 -7.94
C ASP A 317 16.59 17.69 -7.09
N GLU A 318 17.13 18.91 -7.04
CA GLU A 318 18.30 19.26 -6.22
C GLU A 318 18.09 19.02 -4.73
N ARG A 319 16.86 18.91 -4.22
CA ARG A 319 16.58 18.63 -2.80
C ARG A 319 16.87 17.17 -2.42
N PHE A 320 17.01 16.28 -3.38
CA PHE A 320 17.11 14.84 -3.13
C PHE A 320 18.54 14.36 -2.88
N VAL A 321 18.71 13.36 -2.02
CA VAL A 321 20.00 12.76 -1.67
C VAL A 321 19.97 11.24 -1.81
N VAL A 322 21.06 10.66 -2.33
CA VAL A 322 21.25 9.21 -2.47
C VAL A 322 22.37 8.74 -1.55
N GLU A 323 22.04 8.47 -0.29
CA GLU A 323 23.01 8.04 0.73
C GLU A 323 22.64 6.74 1.44
N ASP A 324 21.38 6.31 1.39
CA ASP A 324 20.90 5.15 2.13
C ASP A 324 21.20 3.80 1.45
N PRO A 325 21.51 2.75 2.23
CA PRO A 325 21.72 1.39 1.70
C PRO A 325 20.41 0.65 1.39
N ASN A 326 19.25 1.16 1.82
CA ASN A 326 17.94 0.57 1.56
C ASN A 326 17.08 1.54 0.74
N ALA A 327 16.48 1.07 -0.36
CA ALA A 327 15.65 1.90 -1.24
C ALA A 327 14.39 2.47 -0.57
N ALA A 328 13.74 1.74 0.35
CA ALA A 328 12.61 2.25 1.11
C ALA A 328 13.05 3.33 2.12
N THR A 329 14.17 3.13 2.82
CA THR A 329 14.76 4.15 3.70
C THR A 329 15.15 5.40 2.92
N HIS A 330 15.73 5.22 1.72
CA HIS A 330 16.04 6.29 0.78
C HIS A 330 14.80 7.11 0.40
N LEU A 331 13.68 6.46 0.10
CA LEU A 331 12.41 7.14 -0.18
C LEU A 331 11.88 7.90 1.04
N VAL A 332 11.90 7.29 2.23
CA VAL A 332 11.43 7.95 3.47
C VAL A 332 12.29 9.17 3.82
N ARG A 333 13.62 9.10 3.68
CA ARG A 333 14.51 10.25 3.89
C ARG A 333 14.14 11.41 2.96
N ASN A 334 13.98 11.12 1.68
CA ASN A 334 13.68 12.14 0.68
C ASN A 334 12.26 12.71 0.81
N ALA A 335 11.31 11.92 1.30
CA ALA A 335 9.97 12.39 1.68
C ALA A 335 10.00 13.36 2.87
N LEU A 336 10.94 13.17 3.81
CA LEU A 336 11.03 13.94 5.05
C LEU A 336 12.10 15.05 5.04
N GLY A 337 12.72 15.37 3.91
CA GLY A 337 13.64 16.52 3.81
C GLY A 337 14.83 16.31 2.88
N GLY A 338 15.17 15.07 2.54
CA GLY A 338 16.26 14.77 1.60
C GLY A 338 17.59 15.35 2.06
N LYS A 339 18.16 16.29 1.29
CA LYS A 339 19.40 17.02 1.62
C LYS A 339 19.25 17.96 2.82
N ASP A 340 18.04 18.44 3.10
CA ASP A 340 17.79 19.32 4.25
C ASP A 340 17.76 18.48 5.54
N ARG A 341 18.94 18.34 6.14
CA ARG A 341 19.13 17.56 7.37
C ARG A 341 18.44 18.20 8.58
N ASP A 342 18.26 19.52 8.58
CA ASP A 342 17.59 20.22 9.67
C ASP A 342 16.09 19.90 9.66
N MET A 343 15.45 20.01 8.48
CA MET A 343 14.04 19.65 8.29
C MET A 343 13.77 18.17 8.60
N LEU A 344 14.63 17.27 8.09
CA LEU A 344 14.54 15.84 8.38
C LEU A 344 14.60 15.56 9.89
N SER A 345 15.57 16.16 10.58
CA SER A 345 15.75 15.99 12.03
C SER A 345 14.55 16.55 12.80
N ALA A 346 14.03 17.72 12.39
CA ALA A 346 12.86 18.33 12.99
C ALA A 346 11.63 17.41 12.88
N LEU A 347 11.30 16.92 11.67
CA LEU A 347 10.14 16.06 11.44
C LEU A 347 10.22 14.71 12.17
N LEU A 348 11.42 14.15 12.33
CA LEU A 348 11.64 12.91 13.07
C LEU A 348 11.58 13.10 14.60
N THR A 349 11.96 14.29 15.09
CA THR A 349 11.99 14.59 16.54
C THR A 349 10.60 14.94 17.10
N LEU A 350 9.65 15.35 16.26
CA LEU A 350 8.29 15.69 16.70
C LEU A 350 7.62 14.50 17.44
N PRO A 351 7.18 14.68 18.71
CA PRO A 351 6.58 13.60 19.47
C PRO A 351 5.09 13.42 19.15
N THR A 352 4.56 12.25 19.48
CA THR A 352 3.11 12.02 19.54
C THR A 352 2.49 12.90 20.65
N PRO A 353 1.30 13.51 20.44
CA PRO A 353 0.43 13.40 19.25
C PRO A 353 0.69 14.47 18.17
N TYR A 354 1.64 15.37 18.35
CA TYR A 354 1.87 16.50 17.45
C TYR A 354 2.42 16.09 16.09
N SER A 355 3.24 15.04 16.03
CA SER A 355 3.84 14.52 14.79
C SER A 355 2.81 14.32 13.67
N ARG A 356 1.62 13.83 14.02
CA ARG A 356 0.51 13.54 13.09
C ARG A 356 -0.03 14.78 12.35
N ARG A 357 0.30 16.00 12.81
CA ARG A 357 -0.06 17.25 12.12
C ARG A 357 0.88 17.56 10.95
N TYR A 358 2.07 16.99 10.94
CA TYR A 358 3.14 17.33 10.00
C TYR A 358 3.52 16.16 9.08
N ARG A 359 3.35 14.92 9.55
CA ARG A 359 3.55 13.70 8.76
C ARG A 359 2.56 12.63 9.21
N ASP A 360 2.15 11.78 8.29
CA ASP A 360 1.45 10.56 8.65
C ASP A 360 2.43 9.41 8.96
N ASP A 361 1.90 8.23 9.23
CA ASP A 361 2.67 6.99 9.29
C ASP A 361 3.14 6.60 7.87
N LEU A 362 4.46 6.51 7.67
CA LEU A 362 5.05 6.13 6.38
C LEU A 362 5.43 4.65 6.40
N THR A 363 4.77 3.84 5.58
CA THR A 363 5.18 2.46 5.29
C THR A 363 5.49 2.34 3.81
N VAL A 364 6.68 1.87 3.47
CA VAL A 364 7.15 1.74 2.08
C VAL A 364 7.76 0.36 1.85
N GLN A 365 7.37 -0.29 0.76
CA GLN A 365 7.99 -1.50 0.24
C GLN A 365 8.45 -1.25 -1.20
N VAL A 366 9.69 -1.62 -1.50
CA VAL A 366 10.24 -1.57 -2.86
C VAL A 366 10.57 -3.01 -3.28
N ILE A 367 9.84 -3.50 -4.28
CA ILE A 367 9.94 -4.86 -4.81
C ILE A 367 10.69 -4.79 -6.13
N PHE A 368 11.90 -5.31 -6.17
CA PHE A 368 12.68 -5.41 -7.40
C PHE A 368 12.42 -6.76 -8.09
N PHE A 369 12.16 -6.73 -9.39
CA PHE A 369 12.06 -7.92 -10.21
C PHE A 369 13.32 -8.07 -11.05
N GLY A 370 13.95 -9.23 -10.98
CA GLY A 370 15.16 -9.55 -11.73
C GLY A 370 15.20 -11.01 -12.13
N GLU A 371 16.18 -11.36 -12.96
CA GLU A 371 16.49 -12.74 -13.30
C GLU A 371 17.68 -13.21 -12.46
N GLY A 372 17.50 -14.33 -11.77
CA GLY A 372 18.53 -15.02 -10.99
C GLY A 372 18.31 -16.52 -11.08
N GLU A 373 19.24 -17.33 -10.58
CA GLU A 373 19.07 -18.79 -10.54
C GLU A 373 17.76 -19.13 -9.80
N SER A 374 16.85 -19.84 -10.47
CA SER A 374 15.51 -20.18 -9.97
C SER A 374 15.58 -21.29 -8.92
N ASN A 375 16.18 -21.00 -7.77
CA ASN A 375 16.29 -21.93 -6.64
C ASN A 375 15.12 -21.81 -5.65
N GLY A 376 14.16 -20.89 -5.91
CA GLY A 376 13.00 -20.66 -5.04
C GLY A 376 13.33 -20.06 -3.68
N LYS A 377 14.58 -19.63 -3.46
CA LYS A 377 15.06 -19.08 -2.19
C LYS A 377 14.63 -17.61 -2.06
N VAL A 378 13.91 -17.29 -0.99
CA VAL A 378 13.67 -15.91 -0.58
C VAL A 378 14.88 -15.46 0.24
N GLU A 379 15.68 -14.54 -0.31
CA GLU A 379 16.81 -13.95 0.40
C GLU A 379 16.41 -12.61 1.03
N LEU A 380 16.54 -12.53 2.35
CA LEU A 380 16.33 -11.28 3.07
C LEU A 380 17.63 -10.48 3.07
N ASN A 381 17.60 -9.26 2.53
CA ASN A 381 18.73 -8.34 2.67
C ASN A 381 18.80 -7.87 4.13
N LYS A 382 19.59 -8.57 4.96
CA LYS A 382 19.72 -8.32 6.42
C LYS A 382 20.34 -6.96 6.75
N GLU A 383 21.15 -6.42 5.86
CA GLU A 383 21.77 -5.10 6.05
C GLU A 383 20.73 -3.99 5.83
N ALA A 384 19.86 -4.16 4.83
CA ALA A 384 18.80 -3.23 4.49
C ALA A 384 17.51 -3.46 5.29
N SER A 385 17.31 -4.65 5.84
CA SER A 385 16.11 -5.05 6.59
C SER A 385 16.49 -5.23 8.04
N ALA A 386 16.14 -4.28 8.89
CA ALA A 386 16.45 -4.44 10.30
C ALA A 386 15.67 -5.63 10.89
N THR A 387 16.38 -6.50 11.61
CA THR A 387 15.83 -7.76 12.12
C THR A 387 15.28 -7.56 13.53
N VAL A 388 14.11 -8.14 13.84
CA VAL A 388 13.67 -8.29 15.24
C VAL A 388 14.70 -9.19 15.93
N ALA A 389 15.45 -8.66 16.90
CA ALA A 389 16.20 -9.52 17.80
C ALA A 389 15.18 -10.37 18.56
N ASN A 390 15.28 -11.70 18.44
CA ASN A 390 14.42 -12.66 19.11
C ASN A 390 14.17 -12.24 20.58
N GLY A 391 12.96 -11.77 20.89
CA GLY A 391 12.50 -11.52 22.27
C GLY A 391 12.22 -10.07 22.68
N ALA A 392 12.52 -9.05 21.87
CA ALA A 392 12.13 -7.67 22.18
C ALA A 392 10.84 -7.27 21.44
N ALA A 393 9.80 -6.88 22.19
CA ALA A 393 8.54 -6.35 21.65
C ALA A 393 8.66 -4.94 21.04
N GLU A 394 9.87 -4.40 20.92
CA GLU A 394 10.12 -3.14 20.24
C GLU A 394 10.22 -3.39 18.73
N GLY A 395 9.33 -2.75 17.98
CA GLY A 395 9.37 -2.77 16.52
C GLY A 395 10.73 -2.35 15.97
N ILE A 396 11.04 -2.87 14.78
CA ILE A 396 12.26 -2.59 14.04
C ILE A 396 12.38 -1.07 13.77
N LYS A 397 13.47 -0.43 14.22
CA LYS A 397 13.78 0.97 13.92
C LYS A 397 14.75 1.03 12.73
N ALA A 398 14.32 1.65 11.62
CA ALA A 398 15.26 2.05 10.58
C ALA A 398 16.21 3.14 11.12
N LYS A 399 17.49 3.07 10.77
CA LYS A 399 18.43 4.19 11.00
C LYS A 399 18.24 5.19 9.86
N LEU A 400 17.46 6.25 10.11
CA LEU A 400 17.39 7.44 9.26
C LEU A 400 18.40 8.48 9.74
#